data_AF-M3IIS4-F1
#
_entry.id   AF-M3IIS4-F1
#
_cell.length_a   1.000
_cell.length_b   1.000
_cell.length_c   1.000
_cell.angle_alpha   90.00
_cell.angle_beta   90.00
_cell.angle_gamma   90.00
#
_symmetry.space_group_name_H-M   'P 1'
#
loop_
_entity.id
_entity.type
_entity.pdbx_description
1 polymer ?
#
loop_
_entity_poly.entity_id
_entity_poly.type
_entity_poly.pdbx_seq_one_letter_code
_entity_poly.pdbx_strand_id
1 'polypeptide(L)' 'MQGYFKVLGAIRWLSYDEVGSLILGMELVAKSSFPGEREKFHRNVELLGQGKFTGLKTHAI' A
#
# COMPACT_ATOMS: atom_id res chain seq x y z
N MET A 1 1.72 16.84 13.04
CA MET A 1 0.52 16.17 12.51
C MET A 1 0.91 15.36 11.29
N GLN A 2 0.71 14.05 11.30
CA GLN A 2 1.02 13.18 10.15
C GLN A 2 -0.17 13.24 9.19
N GLY A 3 -0.08 14.05 8.14
CA GLY A 3 -1.17 14.25 7.18
C GLY A 3 -1.42 13.02 6.29
N TYR A 4 -2.64 12.93 5.76
CA TYR A 4 -3.04 11.87 4.83
C TYR A 4 -2.16 11.85 3.58
N PHE A 5 -1.65 10.66 3.25
CA PHE A 5 -0.80 10.42 2.08
C PHE A 5 -1.68 10.10 0.86
N LYS A 6 -1.54 10.86 -0.24
CA LYS A 6 -2.31 10.62 -1.47
C LYS A 6 -1.44 9.90 -2.50
N VAL A 7 -1.98 8.83 -3.07
CA VAL A 7 -1.35 8.04 -4.14
C VAL A 7 -2.32 7.78 -5.26
N LEU A 8 -1.79 7.64 -6.47
CA LEU A 8 -2.52 7.02 -7.56
C LEU A 8 -2.23 5.51 -7.50
N GLY A 9 -3.26 4.71 -7.32
CA GLY A 9 -3.17 3.26 -7.28
C GLY A 9 -4.08 2.60 -8.31
N ALA A 10 -3.66 1.45 -8.82
CA ALA A 10 -4.43 0.58 -9.70
C ALA A 10 -4.77 -0.71 -8.94
N ILE A 11 -6.05 -1.10 -8.96
CA ILE A 11 -6.47 -2.38 -8.37
C ILE A 11 -5.97 -3.49 -9.30
N ARG A 12 -5.22 -4.46 -8.75
CA ARG A 12 -4.68 -5.60 -9.49
C ARG A 12 -5.44 -6.89 -9.21
N TRP A 13 -5.92 -7.05 -7.99
CA TRP A 13 -6.74 -8.18 -7.59
C TRP A 13 -7.64 -7.80 -6.42
N LEU A 14 -8.67 -8.62 -6.22
CA LEU A 14 -9.60 -8.51 -5.12
C LEU A 14 -9.79 -9.91 -4.51
N SER A 15 -9.99 -9.95 -3.21
CA SER A 15 -10.31 -11.16 -2.46
C SER A 15 -11.25 -10.81 -1.31
N TYR A 16 -11.74 -11.83 -0.61
CA TYR A 16 -12.46 -11.69 0.64
C TYR A 16 -11.74 -12.46 1.73
N ASP A 17 -11.76 -11.94 2.96
CA ASP A 17 -11.34 -12.73 4.13
C ASP A 17 -12.45 -13.71 4.56
N GLU A 18 -12.15 -14.53 5.57
CA GLU A 18 -13.06 -15.54 6.11
C GLU A 18 -14.35 -14.94 6.72
N VAL A 19 -14.35 -13.64 7.03
CA VAL A 19 -15.47 -12.91 7.64
C VAL A 19 -16.26 -12.12 6.58
N GLY A 20 -15.82 -12.14 5.32
CA GLY A 20 -16.46 -11.46 4.20
C GLY A 20 -15.99 -10.01 3.97
N SER A 21 -14.89 -9.57 4.58
CA SER A 21 -14.31 -8.26 4.32
C SER A 21 -13.62 -8.23 2.95
N LEU A 22 -13.86 -7.19 2.16
CA LEU A 22 -13.18 -6.99 0.88
C LEU A 22 -11.71 -6.62 1.10
N ILE A 23 -10.81 -7.41 0.53
CA ILE A 23 -9.37 -7.14 0.46
C ILE A 23 -9.04 -6.71 -0.97
N LEU A 24 -8.35 -5.57 -1.10
CA LEU A 24 -7.89 -5.03 -2.38
C LEU A 24 -6.37 -5.09 -2.47
N GLY A 25 -5.87 -5.79 -3.49
CA GLY A 25 -4.49 -5.70 -3.92
C GLY A 25 -4.31 -4.49 -4.83
N MET A 26 -3.63 -3.45 -4.34
CA MET A 26 -3.37 -2.23 -5.10
C MET A 26 -1.89 -2.11 -5.47
N GLU A 27 -1.62 -1.84 -6.75
CA GLU A 27 -0.30 -1.39 -7.19
C GLU A 27 -0.28 0.15 -7.16
N LEU A 28 0.80 0.71 -6.61
CA LEU A 28 0.98 2.16 -6.60
C LEU A 28 1.58 2.61 -7.93
N VAL A 29 0.77 3.25 -8.79
CA VAL A 29 1.13 3.56 -10.19
C VAL A 29 1.81 4.92 -10.33
N ALA A 30 1.49 5.89 -9.47
CA ALA A 30 2.12 7.20 -9.54
C ALA A 30 2.06 7.98 -8.23
N LYS A 31 3.04 8.86 -8.07
CA LYS A 31 3.08 9.87 -7.01
C LYS A 31 1.98 10.90 -7.21
N SER A 32 1.39 11.34 -6.10
CA SER A 32 0.59 12.55 -6.08
C SER A 32 1.47 13.80 -6.30
N SER A 33 0.90 14.86 -6.87
CA SER A 33 1.60 16.12 -7.16
C SER A 33 1.86 17.00 -5.92
N PHE A 34 1.45 16.55 -4.73
CA PHE A 34 1.60 17.34 -3.50
C PHE A 34 3.06 17.34 -2.98
N PRO A 35 3.58 18.49 -2.47
CA PRO A 35 4.93 18.58 -1.92
C PRO A 35 5.16 17.62 -0.73
N GLY A 36 6.32 16.95 -0.68
CA GLY A 36 6.69 16.02 0.41
C GLY A 36 6.10 14.61 0.31
N GLU A 37 5.21 14.37 -0.65
CA GLU A 37 4.64 13.04 -0.91
C GLU A 37 5.57 12.18 -1.78
N ARG A 38 6.47 12.81 -2.54
CA ARG A 38 7.45 12.10 -3.36
C ARG A 38 8.48 11.35 -2.52
N GLU A 39 9.08 11.98 -1.51
CA GLU A 39 10.04 11.28 -0.64
C GLU A 39 9.37 10.14 0.15
N LYS A 40 8.13 10.36 0.62
CA LYS A 40 7.35 9.31 1.30
C LYS A 40 7.03 8.14 0.39
N PHE A 41 6.68 8.40 -0.87
CA PHE A 41 6.40 7.35 -1.86
C PHE A 41 7.62 6.45 -2.05
N HIS A 42 8.77 7.02 -2.37
CA HIS A 42 9.98 6.24 -2.63
C HIS A 42 10.45 5.48 -1.38
N ARG A 43 10.41 6.12 -0.21
CA ARG A 43 10.73 5.47 1.07
C ARG A 43 9.80 4.29 1.35
N ASN A 44 8.50 4.41 1.08
CA ASN A 44 7.55 3.33 1.32
C ASN A 44 7.73 2.17 0.33
N VAL A 45 8.03 2.45 -0.95
CA VAL A 45 8.38 1.43 -1.94
C VAL A 45 9.65 0.68 -1.52
N GLU A 46 10.67 1.38 -1.04
CA GLU A 46 11.88 0.75 -0.51
C GLU A 46 11.59 -0.11 0.73
N LEU A 47 10.78 0.37 1.67
CA LEU A 47 10.40 -0.40 2.86
C LEU A 47 9.56 -1.65 2.52
N LEU A 48 8.70 -1.55 1.51
CA LEU A 48 7.96 -2.70 0.96
C LEU A 48 8.92 -3.72 0.33
N GLY A 49 9.86 -3.27 -0.50
CA GLY A 49 10.89 -4.13 -1.10
C GLY A 49 11.83 -4.79 -0.10
N GLN A 50 12.04 -4.16 1.07
CA GLN A 50 12.82 -4.71 2.18
C GLN A 50 12.03 -5.68 3.07
N GLY A 51 10.76 -5.96 2.75
CA GLY A 51 9.91 -6.84 3.56
C GLY A 51 9.59 -6.27 4.95
N LYS A 52 9.81 -4.98 5.20
CA LYS A 52 9.56 -4.36 6.52
C LYS A 52 8.10 -4.01 6.77
N PHE A 53 7.22 -4.31 5.80
CA PHE A 53 5.76 -4.25 5.94
C PHE A 53 5.15 -5.58 6.41
N THR A 54 5.93 -6.47 7.02
CA THR A 54 5.44 -7.68 7.70
C THR A 54 4.76 -7.35 9.03
N GLY A 55 3.69 -6.56 8.97
CA GLY A 55 2.68 -6.43 10.03
C GLY A 55 1.35 -7.10 9.64
N LEU A 56 1.15 -7.39 8.35
CA LEU A 56 0.06 -8.24 7.90
C LEU A 56 0.54 -9.68 7.97
N LYS A 57 0.12 -10.39 9.01
CA LYS A 57 0.28 -11.83 9.14
C LYS A 57 -0.26 -12.48 7.87
N THR A 58 0.63 -12.93 7.00
CA THR A 58 0.35 -13.95 6.00
C THR A 58 -0.21 -15.15 6.76
N HIS A 59 -1.54 -15.27 6.83
CA HIS A 59 -2.16 -16.57 6.99
C HIS A 59 -2.04 -17.21 5.62
N ALA A 60 -0.92 -17.92 5.43
CA ALA A 60 -0.78 -18.85 4.33
C ALA A 60 -1.84 -19.95 4.56
N ILE A 61 -2.72 -20.11 3.58
CA ILE A 61 -3.53 -21.32 3.39
C ILE A 61 -2.60 -22.38 2.81
#